data_AF-A0A8H9QAG7-F1
#
_entry.id   AF-A0A8H9QAG7-F1
#
_cell.length_a   1.000
_cell.length_b   1.000
_cell.length_c   1.000
_cell.angle_alpha   90.00
_cell.angle_beta   90.00
_cell.angle_gamma   90.00
#
_symmetry.space_group_name_H-M   'P 1'
#
loop_
_entity.id
_entity.type
_entity.pdbx_description
1 polymer ?
#
loop_
_entity_poly.entity_id
_entity_poly.type
_entity_poly.pdbx_seq_one_letter_code
_entity_poly.pdbx_strand_id
1 'polypeptide(L)'
;MTSFEQFQLSNCLLDNRFNIRVVAFHLRDLIMLSYPGKDTAHLTDEQIIIIGSRYNRGTQREIQSITDSISAPVGTKQREYSEYGRRIIEKRQQ
;
A
#
# COMPACT_ATOMS: atom_id res chain seq x y z
N MET A 1 18.23 -0.64 -17.36
CA MET A 1 19.06 -0.07 -16.27
C MET A 1 20.39 -0.80 -16.21
N THR A 2 21.49 -0.06 -16.16
CA THR A 2 22.83 -0.57 -15.92
C THR A 2 23.06 -0.85 -14.42
N SER A 3 24.11 -1.60 -14.06
CA SER A 3 24.47 -1.85 -12.66
C SER A 3 24.82 -0.55 -11.92
N PHE A 4 25.45 0.40 -12.60
CA PHE A 4 25.77 1.71 -12.06
C PHE A 4 24.50 2.53 -11.74
N GLU A 5 23.52 2.54 -12.64
CA GLU A 5 22.23 3.20 -12.41
C GLU A 5 21.47 2.57 -11.24
N GLN A 6 21.51 1.23 -11.09
CA GLN A 6 20.89 0.55 -9.94
C GLN A 6 21.57 0.94 -8.62
N PHE A 7 22.91 1.04 -8.60
CA PHE A 7 23.66 1.49 -7.42
C PHE A 7 23.32 2.94 -7.04
N GLN A 8 23.31 3.86 -8.02
CA GLN A 8 22.93 5.24 -7.78
C GLN A 8 21.50 5.36 -7.25
N LEU A 9 20.54 4.64 -7.84
CA LEU A 9 19.17 4.61 -7.37
C LEU A 9 19.07 4.10 -5.92
N SER A 10 19.81 3.03 -5.60
CA SER A 10 19.84 2.45 -4.26
C SER A 10 20.33 3.46 -3.22
N ASN A 11 21.35 4.27 -3.55
CA ASN A 11 21.82 5.36 -2.69
C ASN A 11 20.77 6.46 -2.53
N CYS A 12 20.06 6.85 -3.59
CA CYS A 12 18.98 7.84 -3.49
C CYS A 12 17.85 7.37 -2.58
N LEU A 13 17.54 6.07 -2.56
CA LEU A 13 16.50 5.51 -1.69
C LEU A 13 16.84 5.57 -0.19
N LEU A 14 18.11 5.81 0.17
CA LEU A 14 18.53 6.05 1.56
C LEU A 14 18.29 7.50 2.01
N ASP A 15 18.09 8.46 1.10
CA ASP A 15 17.69 9.82 1.46
C ASP A 15 16.17 9.86 1.73
N ASN A 16 15.78 10.27 2.94
CA ASN A 16 14.39 10.28 3.36
C ASN A 16 13.49 11.12 2.45
N ARG A 17 13.94 12.27 1.95
CA ARG A 17 13.10 13.14 1.11
C ARG A 17 12.83 12.49 -0.24
N PHE A 18 13.86 11.90 -0.84
CA PHE A 18 13.73 11.14 -2.07
C PHE A 18 12.84 9.91 -1.86
N ASN A 19 13.10 9.13 -0.80
CA ASN A 19 12.35 7.92 -0.48
C ASN A 19 10.85 8.22 -0.27
N ILE A 20 10.52 9.20 0.56
CA ILE A 20 9.13 9.60 0.83
C ILE A 20 8.42 10.01 -0.45
N ARG A 21 9.11 10.74 -1.36
CA ARG A 21 8.54 11.15 -2.63
C ARG A 21 8.25 9.97 -3.55
N VAL A 22 9.17 9.01 -3.65
CA VAL A 22 8.97 7.78 -4.44
C VAL A 22 7.81 6.97 -3.88
N VAL A 23 7.74 6.80 -2.56
CA VAL A 23 6.64 6.09 -1.89
C VAL A 23 5.31 6.78 -2.12
N ALA A 24 5.25 8.11 -2.04
CA ALA A 24 4.02 8.88 -2.31
C ALA A 24 3.50 8.67 -3.74
N PHE A 25 4.40 8.69 -4.74
CA PHE A 25 4.01 8.38 -6.12
C PHE A 25 3.53 6.94 -6.28
N HIS A 26 4.22 5.98 -5.65
CA HIS A 26 3.79 4.59 -5.70
C HIS A 26 2.41 4.39 -5.06
N LEU A 27 2.16 5.00 -3.91
CA LEU A 27 0.84 4.95 -3.25
C LEU A 27 -0.24 5.58 -4.11
N ARG A 28 0.02 6.72 -4.76
CA ARG A 28 -0.91 7.33 -5.72
C ARG A 28 -1.27 6.37 -6.85
N ASP A 29 -0.27 5.70 -7.43
CA ASP A 29 -0.50 4.78 -8.54
C ASP A 29 -1.31 3.54 -8.07
N LEU A 30 -1.08 3.05 -6.85
CA LEU A 30 -1.90 2.01 -6.24
C LEU A 30 -3.35 2.45 -5.98
N ILE A 31 -3.56 3.69 -5.56
CA ILE A 31 -4.91 4.26 -5.38
C ILE A 31 -5.62 4.30 -6.72
N MET A 32 -4.98 4.83 -7.76
CA MET A 32 -5.57 4.95 -9.10
C MET A 32 -5.85 3.60 -9.73
N LEU A 33 -5.00 2.60 -9.49
CA LEU A 33 -5.24 1.22 -9.93
C LEU A 33 -6.45 0.59 -9.24
N SER A 34 -6.63 0.84 -7.94
CA SER A 34 -7.68 0.21 -7.12
C SER A 34 -9.02 0.95 -7.22
N TYR A 35 -8.97 2.27 -7.41
CA TYR A 35 -10.11 3.18 -7.43
C TYR A 35 -9.93 4.27 -8.49
N PRO A 36 -10.14 3.95 -9.78
CA PRO A 36 -9.96 4.91 -10.87
C PRO A 36 -10.76 6.20 -10.65
N GLY A 37 -10.09 7.35 -10.78
CA GLY A 37 -10.73 8.67 -10.70
C GLY A 37 -11.15 9.13 -9.31
N LYS A 38 -10.75 8.44 -8.24
CA LYS A 38 -10.99 8.89 -6.86
C LYS A 38 -9.98 9.93 -6.42
N ASP A 39 -10.38 10.70 -5.41
CA ASP A 39 -9.51 11.63 -4.69
C ASP A 39 -8.39 10.87 -3.97
N THR A 40 -7.14 11.21 -4.30
CA THR A 40 -5.95 10.61 -3.70
C THR A 40 -5.51 11.32 -2.42
N ALA A 41 -6.06 12.49 -2.11
CA ALA A 41 -5.76 13.25 -0.89
C ALA A 41 -6.63 12.84 0.30
N HIS A 42 -7.86 12.38 0.06
CA HIS A 42 -8.80 12.00 1.12
C HIS A 42 -9.27 10.54 0.93
N LEU A 43 -8.62 9.64 1.67
CA LEU A 43 -8.95 8.22 1.65
C LEU A 43 -9.75 7.83 2.90
N THR A 44 -10.75 6.97 2.70
CA THR A 44 -11.44 6.28 3.79
C THR A 44 -10.53 5.22 4.44
N ASP A 45 -10.88 4.76 5.63
CA ASP A 45 -10.12 3.72 6.35
C ASP A 45 -10.05 2.41 5.57
N GLU A 46 -11.15 2.02 4.92
CA GLU A 46 -11.18 0.84 4.04
C GLU A 46 -10.20 1.00 2.88
N GLN A 47 -10.19 2.16 2.22
CA GLN A 47 -9.26 2.45 1.13
C GLN A 47 -7.81 2.43 1.63
N ILE A 48 -7.51 3.02 2.80
CA ILE A 48 -6.17 2.97 3.39
C ILE A 48 -5.75 1.52 3.67
N ILE A 49 -6.65 0.69 4.20
CA ILE A 49 -6.37 -0.73 4.44
C ILE A 49 -6.04 -1.45 3.12
N ILE A 50 -6.85 -1.26 2.09
CA ILE A 50 -6.67 -1.94 0.79
C ILE A 50 -5.37 -1.49 0.12
N ILE A 51 -5.09 -0.19 0.09
CA ILE A 51 -3.88 0.36 -0.51
C ILE A 51 -2.63 -0.04 0.28
N GLY A 52 -2.69 0.03 1.61
CA GLY A 52 -1.60 -0.45 2.48
C GLY A 52 -1.30 -1.92 2.27
N SER A 53 -2.32 -2.75 2.12
CA SER A 53 -2.16 -4.16 1.77
C SER A 53 -1.52 -4.38 0.41
N ARG A 54 -1.92 -3.63 -0.61
CA ARG A 54 -1.31 -3.70 -1.95
C ARG A 54 0.13 -3.19 -1.96
N TYR A 55 0.45 -2.18 -1.16
CA TYR A 55 1.81 -1.69 -0.98
C TYR A 55 2.73 -2.79 -0.42
N ASN A 56 2.25 -3.55 0.56
CA ASN A 56 3.04 -4.60 1.19
C ASN A 56 3.08 -5.91 0.38
N ARG A 57 1.96 -6.31 -0.24
CA ARG A 57 1.78 -7.65 -0.85
C ARG A 57 1.77 -7.64 -2.38
N GLY A 58 1.80 -6.47 -3.01
CA GLY A 58 1.70 -6.30 -4.46
C GLY A 58 0.25 -6.27 -4.99
N THR A 59 0.12 -6.20 -6.31
CA THR A 59 -1.14 -5.93 -7.02
C THR A 59 -1.75 -7.15 -7.71
N GLN A 60 -1.08 -8.30 -7.66
CA GLN A 60 -1.50 -9.53 -8.34
C GLN A 60 -2.81 -10.12 -7.77
N ARG A 61 -3.15 -9.80 -6.52
CA ARG A 61 -4.36 -10.27 -5.87
C ARG A 61 -5.54 -9.37 -6.21
N GLU A 62 -6.66 -10.01 -6.53
CA GLU A 62 -7.94 -9.34 -6.75
C GLU A 62 -8.33 -8.47 -5.57
N ILE A 63 -8.81 -7.25 -5.87
CA ILE A 63 -9.20 -6.28 -4.85
C ILE A 63 -10.32 -6.83 -3.97
N GLN A 64 -11.24 -7.61 -4.54
CA GLN A 64 -12.34 -8.22 -3.81
C GLN A 64 -11.83 -9.16 -2.72
N SER A 65 -10.78 -9.95 -2.97
CA SER A 65 -10.21 -10.83 -1.94
C SER A 65 -9.61 -10.06 -0.76
N ILE A 66 -9.08 -8.86 -0.99
CA ILE A 66 -8.59 -7.98 0.08
C ILE A 66 -9.78 -7.32 0.79
N THR A 67 -10.83 -6.95 0.05
CA THR A 67 -12.07 -6.38 0.61
C THR A 67 -12.77 -7.39 1.52
N ASP A 68 -12.98 -8.62 1.05
CA ASP A 68 -13.57 -9.72 1.83
C ASP A 68 -12.72 -10.04 3.07
N SER A 69 -11.40 -9.91 2.94
CA SER A 69 -10.47 -10.08 4.06
C SER A 69 -10.75 -9.11 5.20
N ILE A 70 -11.22 -7.88 4.93
CA ILE A 70 -11.50 -6.85 5.94
C ILE A 70 -12.55 -7.36 6.94
N SER A 71 -13.61 -7.98 6.41
CA SER A 71 -14.75 -8.52 7.16
C SER A 71 -14.56 -9.96 7.64
N ALA A 72 -13.49 -10.63 7.21
CA ALA A 72 -13.23 -12.02 7.56
C ALA A 72 -13.06 -12.20 9.09
N PRO A 73 -13.60 -13.28 9.70
CA PRO A 73 -13.48 -13.52 11.14
C PRO A 73 -12.02 -13.54 11.64
N VAL A 74 -11.80 -13.09 12.88
CA VAL A 74 -10.47 -13.08 13.52
C VAL A 74 -9.91 -14.51 13.54
N GLY A 75 -8.63 -14.67 13.18
CA GLY A 75 -7.97 -15.98 13.16
C GLY A 75 -8.14 -16.79 11.87
N THR A 76 -8.94 -16.32 10.91
CA THR A 76 -9.02 -16.96 9.59
C THR A 76 -7.84 -16.58 8.70
N LYS A 77 -7.36 -17.52 7.88
CA LYS A 77 -6.29 -17.26 6.88
C LYS A 77 -6.64 -16.13 5.92
N GLN A 78 -7.92 -15.98 5.59
CA GLN A 78 -8.38 -14.92 4.70
C GLN A 78 -8.09 -13.54 5.27
N ARG A 79 -8.04 -13.38 6.60
CA ARG A 79 -7.79 -12.09 7.27
C ARG A 79 -6.37 -11.56 7.06
N GLU A 80 -5.41 -12.42 6.70
CA GLU A 80 -4.01 -12.06 6.45
C GLU A 80 -3.86 -11.05 5.29
N TYR A 81 -4.79 -11.05 4.33
CA TYR A 81 -4.66 -10.19 3.13
C TYR A 81 -4.82 -8.71 3.45
N SER A 82 -5.56 -8.36 4.50
CA SER A 82 -5.77 -6.98 4.97
C SER A 82 -4.97 -6.63 6.25
N GLU A 83 -4.13 -7.54 6.75
CA GLU A 83 -3.40 -7.39 8.03
C GLU A 83 -2.52 -6.13 8.07
N TYR A 84 -1.67 -5.94 7.06
CA TYR A 84 -0.75 -4.79 7.01
C TYR A 84 -1.53 -3.46 6.97
N GLY A 85 -2.58 -3.39 6.15
CA GLY A 85 -3.46 -2.23 6.07
C GLY A 85 -4.13 -1.88 7.40
N ARG A 86 -4.65 -2.87 8.15
CA ARG A 86 -5.23 -2.64 9.47
C ARG A 86 -4.22 -2.07 10.46
N ARG A 87 -2.98 -2.57 10.42
CA ARG A 87 -1.89 -2.09 11.28
C ARG A 87 -1.57 -0.61 11.07
N ILE A 88 -1.74 -0.10 9.85
CA ILE A 88 -1.61 1.34 9.55
C ILE A 88 -2.69 2.14 10.28
N ILE A 89 -3.95 1.69 10.23
CA ILE A 89 -5.07 2.36 10.91
C ILE A 89 -4.86 2.37 12.42
N GLU A 90 -4.45 1.24 13.01
CA GLU A 90 -4.14 1.12 14.43
C GLU A 90 -3.09 2.13 14.88
N LYS A 91 -2.03 2.32 14.08
CA LYS A 91 -0.94 3.26 14.38
C LYS A 91 -1.32 4.72 14.17
N ARG A 92 -2.26 5.02 13.26
CA ARG A 92 -2.73 6.40 13.02
C ARG A 92 -3.54 6.96 14.20
N GLN A 93 -4.13 6.07 15.01
CA GLN A 93 -4.90 6.43 16.20
C GLN A 93 -4.07 6.54 17.49
N GLN A 94 -2.75 6.31 17.39
CA GLN A 94 -1.78 6.44 18.49
C GLN A 94 -1.06 7.78 18.40
#